data_AF-A0A2H1HVU6-F1
#
_entry.id   AF-A0A2H1HVU6-F1
#
_cell.length_a   1.000
_cell.length_b   1.000
_cell.length_c   1.000
_cell.angle_alpha   90.00
_cell.angle_beta   90.00
_cell.angle_gamma   90.00
#
_symmetry.space_group_name_H-M   'P 1'
#
loop_
_entity.id
_entity.type
_entity.pdbx_description
1 polymer ?
#
loop_
_entity_poly.entity_id
_entity_poly.type
_entity_poly.pdbx_seq_one_letter_code
_entity_poly.pdbx_strand_id
1 'polypeptide(L)'
;MPLWIVIGVAAAVFVLVFVVAATFNAFSSETVDEAEERWTGLPAEFTVEDLESVRFRPALRGYRMEDVDEAMAMLRARLSELESAAASDGPETAAGPR
;
A
#
# COMPACT_ATOMS: atom_id res chain seq x y z
N MET A 1 36.19 18.42 34.43
CA MET A 1 34.83 18.87 34.09
C MET A 1 33.94 18.61 35.29
N PRO A 2 33.28 19.61 35.88
CA PRO A 2 32.40 19.38 37.02
C PRO A 2 31.27 18.44 36.61
N LEU A 3 31.04 17.38 37.39
CA LEU A 3 30.11 16.27 37.11
C LEU A 3 28.69 16.74 36.75
N TRP A 4 28.26 17.88 37.29
CA TRP A 4 27.01 18.56 36.96
C TRP A 4 26.88 18.97 35.49
N ILE A 5 27.98 19.37 34.84
CA ILE A 5 27.97 19.71 33.41
C ILE A 5 27.77 18.45 32.57
N VAL A 6 28.38 17.33 32.95
CA VAL A 6 28.22 16.06 32.23
C VAL A 6 26.77 15.57 32.33
N ILE A 7 26.17 15.67 33.53
CA ILE A 7 24.75 15.33 33.74
C ILE A 7 23.84 16.26 32.93
N GLY A 8 24.11 17.57 32.93
CA GLY A 8 23.32 18.54 32.16
C GLY A 8 23.38 18.29 30.65
N VAL A 9 24.57 18.00 30.12
CA VAL A 9 24.76 17.68 28.70
C VAL A 9 24.08 16.37 28.34
N ALA A 10 24.21 15.33 29.17
CA ALA A 10 23.54 14.05 28.93
C ALA A 10 22.00 14.21 28.90
N ALA A 11 21.44 14.98 29.84
CA ALA A 11 20.01 15.29 29.86
C ALA A 11 19.57 16.08 28.63
N ALA A 12 20.35 17.10 28.21
CA ALA A 12 20.04 17.88 27.02
C ALA A 12 20.08 17.03 25.74
N VAL A 13 21.06 16.13 25.60
CA VAL A 13 21.13 15.19 24.47
C VAL A 13 19.94 14.22 24.50
N PHE A 14 19.55 13.71 25.67
CA PHE A 14 18.40 12.82 25.78
C PHE A 14 17.10 13.52 25.37
N VAL A 15 16.87 14.75 25.85
CA VAL A 15 15.72 15.57 25.45
C VAL A 15 15.75 15.87 23.95
N LEU A 16 16.92 16.21 23.40
CA LEU A 16 17.06 16.46 21.96
C LEU A 16 16.72 15.21 21.13
N VAL A 17 17.24 14.05 21.51
CA VAL A 17 16.92 12.76 20.86
C VAL A 17 15.43 12.46 20.97
N PHE A 18 14.81 12.71 22.13
CA PHE A 18 13.38 12.50 22.33
C PHE A 18 12.52 13.43 21.46
N VAL A 19 12.88 14.71 21.37
CA VAL A 19 12.20 15.70 20.52
C VAL A 19 12.37 15.37 19.04
N VAL A 20 13.56 14.93 18.63
CA VAL A 20 13.81 14.44 17.27
C VAL A 20 12.96 13.20 17.01
N ALA A 21 12.97 12.18 17.88
CA ALA A 21 12.14 10.99 17.72
C ALA A 21 10.64 11.29 17.64
N ALA A 22 10.15 12.24 18.44
CA ALA A 22 8.77 12.73 18.40
C ALA A 22 8.45 13.48 17.10
N THR A 23 9.38 14.31 16.61
CA THR A 23 9.22 15.05 15.34
C THR A 23 9.25 14.10 14.14
N PHE A 24 10.07 13.04 14.20
CA PHE A 24 10.18 12.02 13.18
C PHE A 24 9.10 10.93 13.29
N ASN A 25 8.08 11.08 14.16
CA ASN A 25 6.98 10.12 14.27
C ASN A 25 7.47 8.68 14.60
N ALA A 26 8.69 8.52 15.13
CA ALA A 26 9.39 7.23 15.23
C ALA A 26 8.80 6.29 16.30
N PHE A 27 7.95 6.81 17.18
CA PHE A 27 7.12 6.07 18.12
C PHE A 27 5.62 6.25 17.87
N SER A 28 5.24 6.95 16.81
CA SER A 28 3.83 7.06 16.49
C SER A 28 3.35 5.69 16.05
N SER A 29 2.34 5.26 16.76
CA SER A 29 1.51 4.09 16.57
C SER A 29 0.85 4.06 15.19
N GLU A 30 1.63 3.99 14.12
CA GLU A 30 1.15 3.56 12.79
C GLU A 30 0.70 2.09 12.82
N THR A 31 0.91 1.38 13.94
CA THR A 31 0.67 -0.05 14.06
C THR A 31 -0.64 -0.46 14.72
N VAL A 32 -1.44 0.46 15.30
CA VAL A 32 -2.63 0.06 16.08
C VAL A 32 -3.95 0.56 15.47
N ASP A 33 -4.04 1.79 14.98
CA ASP A 33 -5.33 2.33 14.50
C ASP A 33 -5.56 2.06 13.00
N GLU A 34 -4.49 2.05 12.19
CA GLU A 34 -4.61 1.63 10.79
C GLU A 34 -4.73 0.10 10.65
N ALA A 35 -4.53 -0.68 11.72
CA ALA A 35 -4.61 -2.14 11.65
C ALA A 35 -6.01 -2.65 11.25
N GLU A 36 -7.05 -1.84 11.40
CA GLU A 36 -8.45 -2.24 11.18
C GLU A 36 -9.04 -1.91 9.81
N GLU A 37 -8.32 -1.25 8.89
CA GLU A 37 -8.68 -1.28 7.45
C GLU A 37 -8.31 -2.63 6.82
N ARG A 38 -8.92 -3.69 7.34
CA ARG A 38 -8.83 -5.04 6.82
C ARG A 38 -9.19 -4.99 5.34
N TRP A 39 -8.22 -5.31 4.49
CA TRP A 39 -8.39 -5.46 3.04
C TRP A 39 -9.77 -6.06 2.72
N THR A 40 -10.67 -5.26 2.17
CA THR A 40 -12.08 -5.65 1.96
C THR A 40 -12.26 -6.51 0.71
N GLY A 41 -11.18 -6.81 -0.02
CA GLY A 41 -11.24 -7.51 -1.30
C GLY A 41 -11.45 -6.55 -2.47
N LEU A 42 -11.29 -7.09 -3.67
CA LEU A 42 -11.75 -6.45 -4.90
C LEU A 42 -13.27 -6.67 -5.04
N PRO A 43 -14.00 -5.73 -5.67
CA PRO A 43 -15.41 -5.91 -6.01
C PRO A 43 -15.59 -7.10 -6.97
N ALA A 44 -16.80 -7.67 -7.02
CA ALA A 44 -17.10 -8.87 -7.80
C ALA A 44 -16.87 -8.69 -9.32
N GLU A 45 -17.04 -7.46 -9.81
CA GLU A 45 -16.71 -7.04 -11.18
C GLU A 45 -15.61 -5.99 -11.11
N PHE A 46 -14.38 -6.44 -10.86
CA PHE A 46 -13.22 -5.57 -10.77
C PHE A 46 -12.70 -5.20 -12.16
N THR A 47 -12.29 -3.95 -12.30
CA THR A 47 -11.69 -3.40 -13.52
C THR A 47 -10.20 -3.18 -13.36
N VAL A 48 -9.50 -2.87 -14.46
CA VAL A 48 -8.07 -2.51 -14.42
C VAL A 48 -7.79 -1.33 -13.49
N GLU A 49 -8.68 -0.34 -13.44
CA GLU A 49 -8.54 0.84 -12.58
C GLU A 49 -8.70 0.50 -11.10
N ASP A 50 -9.58 -0.45 -10.76
CA ASP A 50 -9.69 -0.95 -9.38
C ASP A 50 -8.37 -1.59 -8.93
N LEU A 51 -7.68 -2.32 -9.82
CA LEU A 51 -6.37 -2.92 -9.55
C LEU A 51 -5.24 -1.90 -9.32
N GLU A 52 -5.37 -0.67 -9.82
CA GLU A 52 -4.37 0.39 -9.55
C GLU A 52 -4.50 0.98 -8.15
N SER A 53 -5.71 1.01 -7.61
CA SER A 53 -5.99 1.50 -6.25
C SER A 53 -5.57 0.52 -5.15
N VAL A 54 -5.29 -0.74 -5.52
CA VAL A 54 -4.90 -1.82 -4.62
C VAL A 54 -3.57 -1.54 -3.92
N ARG A 55 -3.63 -1.38 -2.59
CA ARG A 55 -2.47 -1.24 -1.70
C ARG A 55 -2.31 -2.45 -0.80
N PHE A 56 -1.25 -3.23 -1.00
CA PHE A 56 -0.91 -4.36 -0.13
C PHE A 56 -0.13 -3.89 1.10
N ARG A 57 -0.47 -4.42 2.28
CA ARG A 57 0.28 -4.13 3.51
C ARG A 57 1.58 -4.93 3.58
N PRO A 58 2.71 -4.30 3.95
CA PRO A 58 3.96 -5.01 4.18
C PRO A 58 3.85 -5.86 5.45
N ALA A 59 4.16 -7.16 5.35
CA ALA A 59 4.18 -8.07 6.49
C ALA A 59 5.61 -8.50 6.82
N LEU A 60 5.93 -8.63 8.12
CA LEU A 60 7.24 -9.07 8.63
C LEU A 60 7.67 -10.45 8.08
N ARG A 61 6.69 -11.24 7.63
CA ARG A 61 6.84 -12.51 6.93
C ARG A 61 5.83 -12.54 5.78
N GLY A 62 6.17 -11.88 4.68
CA GLY A 62 5.33 -11.75 3.48
C GLY A 62 6.06 -12.19 2.21
N TYR A 63 5.32 -12.26 1.11
CA TYR A 63 5.90 -12.36 -0.23
C TYR A 63 6.76 -11.13 -0.52
N ARG A 64 7.78 -11.27 -1.38
CA ARG A 64 8.61 -10.12 -1.77
C ARG A 64 7.76 -9.17 -2.60
N MET A 65 7.97 -7.86 -2.38
CA MET A 65 7.21 -6.82 -3.07
C MET A 65 7.46 -6.86 -4.59
N GLU A 66 8.70 -7.16 -5.00
CA GLU A 66 9.06 -7.37 -6.41
C GLU A 66 8.25 -8.48 -7.10
N ASP A 67 8.11 -9.65 -6.45
CA ASP A 67 7.36 -10.78 -7.00
C ASP A 67 5.86 -10.46 -7.11
N VAL A 68 5.32 -9.73 -6.12
CA VAL A 68 3.92 -9.32 -6.09
C VAL A 68 3.65 -8.27 -7.17
N ASP A 69 4.54 -7.29 -7.34
CA ASP A 69 4.39 -6.23 -8.34
C ASP A 69 4.48 -6.79 -9.77
N GLU A 70 5.37 -7.76 -10.01
CA GLU A 70 5.48 -8.44 -11.30
C GLU A 70 4.22 -9.25 -11.61
N ALA A 71 3.72 -10.02 -10.63
CA ALA A 71 2.48 -10.77 -10.77
C ALA A 71 1.28 -9.84 -11.05
N MET A 72 1.17 -8.74 -10.31
CA MET A 72 0.10 -7.74 -10.50
C MET A 72 0.19 -7.06 -11.86
N ALA A 73 1.39 -6.76 -12.37
CA ALA A 73 1.58 -6.20 -13.70
C ALA A 73 1.09 -7.17 -14.80
N MET A 74 1.42 -8.47 -14.68
CA MET A 74 0.92 -9.49 -15.60
C MET A 74 -0.60 -9.62 -15.56
N LEU A 75 -1.21 -9.60 -14.37
CA LEU A 75 -2.67 -9.65 -14.22
C LEU A 75 -3.36 -8.44 -14.87
N ARG A 76 -2.84 -7.22 -14.67
CA ARG A 76 -3.39 -6.01 -15.30
C ARG A 76 -3.33 -6.07 -16.82
N ALA A 77 -2.21 -6.53 -17.38
CA ALA A 77 -2.07 -6.67 -18.83
C ALA A 77 -3.13 -7.64 -19.41
N ARG A 78 -3.33 -8.80 -18.77
CA ARG A 78 -4.35 -9.77 -19.19
C ARG A 78 -5.77 -9.26 -19.04
N LEU A 79 -6.06 -8.55 -17.95
CA LEU A 79 -7.38 -7.98 -17.74
C LEU A 79 -7.69 -6.91 -18.79
N SER A 80 -6.73 -6.04 -19.10
CA SER A 80 -6.88 -5.02 -20.15
C SER A 80 -7.11 -5.63 -21.54
N GLU A 81 -6.42 -6.73 -21.87
CA GLU A 81 -6.66 -7.49 -23.11
C GLU A 81 -8.09 -8.04 -23.17
N LEU A 82 -8.58 -8.61 -22.06
CA LEU A 82 -9.94 -9.17 -21.99
C LEU A 82 -11.02 -8.10 -22.04
N GLU A 83 -10.84 -6.98 -21.35
CA GLU A 83 -11.76 -5.83 -21.40
C GLU A 83 -11.81 -5.23 -22.81
N SER A 84 -10.66 -5.12 -23.48
CA SER A 84 -10.58 -4.62 -24.87
C SER A 84 -11.26 -5.57 -25.85
N ALA A 85 -11.11 -6.88 -25.66
CA ALA A 85 -11.79 -7.89 -26.46
C ALA A 85 -13.31 -7.87 -26.23
N ALA A 86 -13.77 -7.75 -24.97
CA ALA A 86 -15.18 -7.64 -24.63
C ALA A 86 -15.81 -6.34 -25.17
N ALA A 87 -15.07 -5.23 -25.16
CA ALA A 87 -15.49 -3.97 -25.75
C ALA A 87 -15.60 -4.03 -27.29
N SER A 88 -14.81 -4.89 -27.92
CA SER A 88 -14.82 -5.08 -29.38
C SER A 88 -15.94 -6.01 -29.86
N ASP A 89 -16.49 -6.86 -28.98
CA ASP A 89 -17.48 -7.90 -29.32
C ASP A 89 -18.95 -7.46 -29.12
N GLY A 90 -19.20 -6.21 -28.70
CA GLY A 90 -20.55 -5.63 -28.60
C GLY A 90 -20.74 -4.43 -29.53
N PRO A 91 -21.87 -4.25 -30.27
CA PRO A 91 -23.17 -4.94 -30.25
C PRO A 91 -23.62 -5.42 -31.66
N GLU A 92 -22.90 -6.32 -32.34
CA GLU A 92 -23.33 -6.83 -33.67
C GLU A 92 -24.30 -8.03 -33.58
N THR A 93 -24.44 -8.66 -32.40
CA THR A 93 -25.31 -9.83 -32.21
C THR A 93 -26.78 -9.47 -31.88
N ALA A 94 -27.13 -8.18 -31.75
CA ALA A 94 -28.51 -7.74 -31.48
C ALA A 94 -29.35 -7.41 -32.74
N ALA A 95 -28.81 -7.59 -33.95
CA ALA A 95 -29.53 -7.35 -35.21
C ALA A 95 -29.47 -8.58 -36.12
N GLY A 96 -30.40 -9.52 -35.92
CA GLY A 96 -30.46 -10.77 -36.68
C GLY A 96 -30.96 -10.64 -38.13
N PRO A 97 -31.22 -11.77 -38.82
CA PRO A 97 -32.14 -11.81 -39.95
C PRO A 97 -33.44 -12.55 -39.58
N ARG A 98 -34.57 -11.89 -39.82
CA ARG A 98 -35.90 -12.51 -39.91
C ARG A 98 -36.06 -13.22 -41.26
#